data_AF-A0A2A9MKM8-F1
#
_entry.id   AF-A0A2A9MKM8-F1
#
_cell.length_a   1.000
_cell.length_b   1.000
_cell.length_c   1.000
_cell.angle_alpha   90.00
_cell.angle_beta   90.00
_cell.angle_gamma   90.00
#
_symmetry.space_group_name_H-M   'P 1'
#
loop_
_entity.id
_entity.type
_entity.pdbx_description
1 polymer ?
#
loop_
_entity_poly.entity_id
_entity_poly.type
_entity_poly.pdbx_seq_one_letter_code
_entity_poly.pdbx_strand_id
1 'polypeptide(L)'
;MSFNPFSWFSSASSSPDGDGASAIPPSSTEIRRRGTLSSMFFPSEEEEENRIKIAMKRYGYSLAELHSYPDMMKLPQVPQDMLRDERVKRELDKQLEKCQQRYDAVDMCVTHMMEHDQNSKRKYARLQQCKPPWVAFQRCVSFRDKTILRDLSKWEVTHVASLSPSQKAAYLEDLRAKQRYAEYVQRRTDDEQEGLRRKREAENLALRLKNLAN
;
A
#
# COMPACT_ATOMS: atom_id res chain seq x y z
N MET A 1 16.03 -9.13 22.31
CA MET A 1 16.07 -9.57 20.90
C MET A 1 15.30 -8.56 20.07
N SER A 2 16.01 -7.60 19.46
CA SER A 2 15.42 -6.54 18.63
C SER A 2 15.43 -6.99 17.18
N PHE A 3 14.25 -7.17 16.59
CA PHE A 3 14.08 -7.44 15.16
C PHE A 3 13.94 -6.12 14.40
N ASN A 4 14.97 -5.79 13.62
CA ASN A 4 14.97 -4.72 12.62
C ASN A 4 14.29 -5.24 11.35
N PRO A 5 13.20 -4.64 10.84
CA PRO A 5 12.48 -5.18 9.69
C PRO A 5 12.85 -4.48 8.36
N PHE A 6 14.13 -4.22 8.12
CA PHE A 6 14.60 -3.66 6.84
C PHE A 6 15.95 -4.26 6.44
N SER A 7 15.91 -5.41 5.79
CA SER A 7 17.06 -5.99 5.12
C SER A 7 16.59 -6.96 4.06
N TRP A 8 16.25 -6.45 2.87
CA TRP A 8 16.36 -7.17 1.60
C TRP A 8 16.47 -6.17 0.47
N PHE A 9 17.70 -5.94 0.00
CA PHE A 9 18.09 -5.89 -1.42
C PHE A 9 19.61 -5.67 -1.46
N SER A 10 20.35 -6.77 -1.57
CA SER A 10 21.73 -6.76 -2.07
C SER A 10 21.82 -7.83 -3.16
N SER A 11 22.10 -7.40 -4.37
CA SER A 11 22.70 -8.28 -5.38
C SER A 11 23.83 -7.50 -6.02
N ALA A 12 25.03 -8.00 -5.79
CA ALA A 12 26.24 -7.64 -6.46
C ALA A 12 26.29 -8.34 -7.82
N SER A 13 26.82 -7.66 -8.83
CA SER A 13 27.37 -8.29 -10.03
C SER A 13 28.66 -7.56 -10.40
N SER A 14 29.76 -8.28 -10.26
CA SER A 14 31.13 -7.92 -10.64
C SER A 14 31.37 -8.09 -12.14
N SER A 15 32.19 -7.20 -12.71
CA SER A 15 32.76 -7.20 -14.07
C SER A 15 33.74 -8.36 -14.33
N PRO A 16 34.27 -8.53 -15.56
CA PRO A 16 35.53 -7.84 -15.91
C PRO A 16 35.73 -7.40 -17.39
N ASP A 17 36.46 -6.29 -17.52
CA ASP A 17 37.55 -5.89 -18.44
C ASP A 17 37.63 -6.28 -19.92
N GLY A 18 38.05 -5.28 -20.72
CA GLY A 18 38.58 -5.42 -22.08
C GLY A 18 39.05 -4.07 -22.66
N ASP A 19 40.36 -3.81 -22.58
CA ASP A 19 41.08 -2.60 -23.02
C ASP A 19 41.13 -2.40 -24.55
N GLY A 20 41.28 -1.14 -24.97
CA GLY A 20 41.67 -0.75 -26.33
C GLY A 20 41.71 0.77 -26.57
N ALA A 21 42.90 1.37 -26.48
CA ALA A 21 43.16 2.79 -26.67
C ALA A 21 43.47 3.18 -28.13
N SER A 22 42.97 4.34 -28.61
CA SER A 22 43.79 5.46 -29.11
C SER A 22 43.04 6.57 -29.89
N ALA A 23 43.52 7.79 -29.65
CA ALA A 23 43.58 9.00 -30.50
C ALA A 23 42.39 10.01 -30.55
N ILE A 24 42.75 11.29 -30.38
CA ILE A 24 41.92 12.53 -30.29
C ILE A 24 42.06 13.35 -31.64
N PRO A 25 41.47 14.56 -31.80
CA PRO A 25 40.32 14.96 -32.67
C PRO A 25 40.76 15.98 -33.77
N PRO A 26 40.00 17.02 -34.23
CA PRO A 26 38.56 17.32 -34.23
C PRO A 26 38.00 17.76 -35.61
N SER A 27 36.68 17.88 -35.77
CA SER A 27 36.10 18.81 -36.74
C SER A 27 34.72 19.32 -36.32
N SER A 28 34.64 20.65 -36.33
CA SER A 28 33.50 21.54 -36.19
C SER A 28 32.21 21.06 -36.85
N THR A 29 31.10 21.15 -36.12
CA THR A 29 29.91 21.85 -36.63
C THR A 29 28.98 22.17 -35.47
N GLU A 30 28.90 23.47 -35.18
CA GLU A 30 27.87 24.06 -34.33
C GLU A 30 26.48 23.64 -34.83
N ILE A 31 25.73 22.91 -34.00
CA ILE A 31 24.27 22.96 -34.06
C ILE A 31 23.81 23.73 -32.83
N ARG A 32 23.64 25.03 -33.07
CA ARG A 32 22.81 26.00 -32.35
C ARG A 32 21.89 25.35 -31.31
N ARG A 33 22.29 25.47 -30.04
CA ARG A 33 21.38 25.44 -28.90
C ARG A 33 20.36 26.58 -29.08
N ARG A 34 19.15 26.24 -29.52
CA ARG A 34 18.00 27.14 -29.48
C ARG A 34 16.85 26.41 -28.82
N GLY A 35 16.90 26.35 -27.50
CA GLY A 35 15.89 25.71 -26.67
C GLY A 35 16.22 25.88 -25.20
N THR A 36 16.28 27.12 -24.71
CA THR A 36 16.63 27.37 -23.29
C THR A 36 15.91 28.59 -22.72
N LEU A 37 14.63 28.75 -23.04
CA LEU A 37 13.76 29.67 -22.31
C LEU A 37 12.37 29.09 -22.03
N SER A 38 11.84 28.17 -22.86
CA SER A 38 10.52 27.58 -22.59
C SER A 38 10.49 26.62 -21.39
N SER A 39 11.59 25.91 -21.07
CA SER A 39 11.65 24.99 -19.93
C SER A 39 11.74 25.68 -18.56
N MET A 40 12.02 26.99 -18.51
CA MET A 40 12.01 27.74 -17.25
C MET A 40 10.61 28.21 -16.84
N PHE A 41 9.65 28.25 -17.78
CA PHE A 41 8.31 28.76 -17.51
C PHE A 41 7.23 27.68 -17.45
N PHE A 42 7.45 26.52 -18.08
CA PHE A 42 6.56 25.36 -18.02
C PHE A 42 7.41 24.07 -18.03
N PRO A 43 7.49 23.32 -16.91
CA PRO A 43 8.06 21.98 -16.90
C PRO A 43 7.33 21.09 -17.91
N SER A 44 8.05 20.20 -18.60
CA SER A 44 7.40 19.15 -19.39
C SER A 44 6.69 18.14 -18.48
N GLU A 45 5.68 17.44 -19.00
CA GLU A 45 4.98 16.38 -18.25
C GLU A 45 5.98 15.32 -17.73
N GLU A 46 7.00 14.98 -18.51
CA GLU A 46 8.06 14.04 -18.13
C GLU A 46 8.93 14.54 -16.95
N GLU A 47 9.23 15.84 -16.90
CA GLU A 47 9.93 16.44 -15.75
C GLU A 47 9.08 16.44 -14.49
N GLU A 48 7.77 16.65 -14.63
CA GLU A 48 6.82 16.61 -13.52
C GLU A 48 6.68 15.20 -12.96
N GLU A 49 6.51 14.19 -13.81
CA GLU A 49 6.51 12.78 -13.40
C GLU A 49 7.79 12.37 -12.67
N ASN A 50 8.95 12.79 -13.16
CA ASN A 50 10.23 12.49 -12.52
C ASN A 50 10.36 13.15 -11.14
N ARG A 51 9.86 14.39 -10.98
CA ARG A 51 9.82 15.06 -9.66
C ARG A 51 8.92 14.30 -8.67
N ILE A 52 7.77 13.79 -9.13
CA ILE A 52 6.87 12.97 -8.31
C ILE A 52 7.59 11.69 -7.87
N LYS A 53 8.20 10.96 -8.80
CA LYS A 53 8.95 9.72 -8.51
C LYS A 53 10.05 9.95 -7.47
N ILE A 54 10.80 11.05 -7.59
CA ILE A 54 11.82 11.44 -6.60
C ILE A 54 11.19 11.76 -5.24
N ALA A 55 10.08 12.50 -5.22
CA ALA A 55 9.37 12.83 -3.98
C ALA A 55 8.84 11.57 -3.28
N MET A 56 8.19 10.66 -4.00
CA MET A 56 7.71 9.37 -3.48
C MET A 56 8.86 8.56 -2.85
N LYS A 57 10.00 8.46 -3.54
CA LYS A 57 11.19 7.79 -3.02
C LYS A 57 11.74 8.47 -1.77
N ARG A 58 11.75 9.80 -1.73
CA ARG A 58 12.23 10.58 -0.57
C ARG A 58 11.33 10.42 0.65
N TYR A 59 10.02 10.44 0.45
CA TYR A 59 9.05 10.40 1.55
C TYR A 59 8.68 8.98 1.97
N GLY A 60 8.92 7.99 1.11
CA GLY A 60 8.76 6.57 1.39
C GLY A 60 7.32 6.06 1.27
N TYR A 61 6.48 6.75 0.49
CA TYR A 61 5.14 6.30 0.14
C TYR A 61 4.64 6.98 -1.15
N SER A 62 3.68 6.35 -1.83
CA SER A 62 3.08 6.80 -3.08
C SER A 62 1.86 7.71 -2.86
N LEU A 63 1.44 8.40 -3.92
CA LEU A 63 0.17 9.13 -3.91
C LEU A 63 -1.02 8.19 -3.78
N ALA A 64 -0.99 7.04 -4.45
CA ALA A 64 -2.01 6.01 -4.33
C ALA A 64 -2.11 5.48 -2.88
N GLU A 65 -0.98 5.27 -2.20
CA GLU A 65 -0.96 4.90 -0.78
C GLU A 65 -1.62 5.99 0.06
N LEU A 66 -1.23 7.25 -0.12
CA LEU A 66 -1.84 8.36 0.61
C LEU A 66 -3.35 8.44 0.38
N HIS A 67 -3.81 8.24 -0.84
CA HIS A 67 -5.23 8.34 -1.24
C HIS A 67 -6.05 7.09 -0.90
N SER A 68 -5.39 5.97 -0.61
CA SER A 68 -6.04 4.74 -0.10
C SER A 68 -6.50 4.83 1.36
N TYR A 69 -6.23 5.94 2.07
CA TYR A 69 -6.58 6.10 3.48
C TYR A 69 -8.06 5.83 3.83
N PRO A 70 -9.08 6.11 2.98
CA PRO A 70 -10.46 5.76 3.27
C PRO A 70 -10.69 4.25 3.21
N ASP A 71 -10.03 3.56 2.27
CA ASP A 71 -10.10 2.10 2.15
C ASP A 71 -9.40 1.39 3.30
N MET A 72 -8.37 2.01 3.87
CA MET A 72 -7.69 1.49 5.06
C MET A 72 -8.57 1.48 6.31
N MET A 73 -9.59 2.35 6.39
CA MET A 73 -10.53 2.32 7.52
C MET A 73 -11.44 1.10 7.50
N LYS A 74 -11.73 0.53 6.33
CA LYS A 74 -12.51 -0.71 6.20
C LYS A 74 -11.81 -1.84 6.96
N LEU A 75 -12.56 -2.54 7.80
CA LEU A 75 -12.04 -3.66 8.59
C LEU A 75 -11.75 -4.89 7.69
N PRO A 76 -10.84 -5.77 8.11
CA PRO A 76 -10.69 -7.09 7.49
C PRO A 76 -12.03 -7.84 7.45
N GLN A 77 -12.25 -8.67 6.43
CA GLN A 77 -13.49 -9.45 6.32
C GLN A 77 -13.58 -10.50 7.43
N VAL A 78 -14.67 -10.41 8.22
CA VAL A 78 -14.99 -11.32 9.32
C VAL A 78 -16.11 -12.30 8.90
N PRO A 79 -16.03 -13.59 9.26
CA PRO A 79 -17.11 -14.56 9.03
C PRO A 79 -18.45 -14.08 9.63
N GLN A 80 -19.55 -14.32 8.90
CA GLN A 80 -20.89 -13.95 9.36
C GLN A 80 -21.27 -14.66 10.67
N ASP A 81 -20.82 -15.91 10.86
CA ASP A 81 -21.09 -16.67 12.07
C ASP A 81 -20.40 -16.07 13.31
N MET A 82 -19.22 -15.46 13.12
CA MET A 82 -18.53 -14.72 14.18
C MET A 82 -19.27 -13.42 14.53
N LEU A 83 -19.94 -12.79 13.56
CA LEU A 83 -20.72 -11.56 13.75
C LEU A 83 -22.08 -11.79 14.42
N ARG A 84 -22.54 -13.04 14.56
CA ARG A 84 -23.75 -13.38 15.32
C ARG A 84 -23.59 -13.14 16.82
N ASP A 85 -22.35 -13.12 17.31
CA ASP A 85 -22.07 -12.76 18.70
C ASP A 85 -22.01 -11.23 18.85
N GLU A 86 -22.99 -10.69 19.56
CA GLU A 86 -23.09 -9.25 19.87
C GLU A 86 -21.85 -8.70 20.60
N ARG A 87 -21.15 -9.52 21.39
CA ARG A 87 -19.90 -9.10 22.04
C ARG A 87 -18.79 -8.85 21.02
N VAL A 88 -18.69 -9.73 20.02
CA VAL A 88 -17.71 -9.60 18.95
C VAL A 88 -18.00 -8.37 18.10
N LYS A 89 -19.27 -8.16 17.75
CA LYS A 89 -19.70 -6.96 17.01
C LYS A 89 -19.33 -5.66 17.73
N ARG A 90 -19.65 -5.56 19.03
CA ARG A 90 -19.28 -4.39 19.85
C ARG A 90 -17.78 -4.17 19.94
N GLU A 91 -16.99 -5.24 19.99
CA GLU A 91 -15.53 -5.10 20.01
C GLU A 91 -15.00 -4.62 18.64
N LEU A 92 -15.52 -5.15 17.54
CA LEU A 92 -15.18 -4.67 16.18
C LEU A 92 -15.52 -3.18 16.00
N ASP A 93 -16.67 -2.72 16.50
CA ASP A 93 -17.06 -1.30 16.46
C ASP A 93 -16.05 -0.43 17.22
N LYS A 94 -15.61 -0.85 18.42
CA LYS A 94 -14.54 -0.16 19.16
C LYS A 94 -13.23 -0.14 18.38
N GLN A 95 -12.87 -1.23 17.69
CA GLN A 95 -11.65 -1.27 16.88
C GLN A 95 -11.73 -0.27 15.72
N LEU A 96 -12.91 -0.07 15.13
CA LEU A 96 -13.12 0.95 14.09
C LEU A 96 -12.87 2.36 14.64
N GLU A 97 -13.43 2.68 15.81
CA GLU A 97 -13.31 3.99 16.46
C GLU A 97 -11.87 4.34 16.87
N LYS A 98 -11.05 3.35 17.25
CA LYS A 98 -9.67 3.57 17.74
C LYS A 98 -8.78 4.40 16.81
N CYS A 99 -8.97 4.27 15.49
CA CYS A 99 -8.16 4.99 14.52
C CYS A 99 -8.84 6.23 13.95
N GLN A 100 -10.07 6.58 14.39
CA GLN A 100 -10.87 7.66 13.83
C GLN A 100 -10.15 9.01 13.89
N GLN A 101 -9.63 9.39 15.06
CA GLN A 101 -8.91 10.67 15.20
C GLN A 101 -7.68 10.77 14.28
N ARG A 102 -7.00 9.65 14.00
CA ARG A 102 -5.85 9.62 13.07
C ARG A 102 -6.31 9.66 11.62
N TYR A 103 -7.44 9.03 11.32
CA TYR A 103 -8.10 9.14 10.03
C TYR A 103 -8.47 10.60 9.75
N ASP A 104 -9.17 11.26 10.67
CA ASP A 104 -9.62 12.66 10.51
C ASP A 104 -8.42 13.61 10.27
N ALA A 105 -7.30 13.37 10.96
CA ALA A 105 -6.08 14.14 10.76
C ALA A 105 -5.46 13.97 9.36
N VAL A 106 -5.55 12.77 8.78
CA VAL A 106 -5.12 12.52 7.38
C VAL A 106 -6.10 13.17 6.42
N ASP A 107 -7.40 12.95 6.63
CA ASP A 107 -8.49 13.46 5.79
C ASP A 107 -8.42 14.99 5.65
N MET A 108 -8.33 15.71 6.79
CA MET A 108 -8.16 17.16 6.79
C MET A 108 -6.89 17.60 6.05
N CYS A 109 -5.77 16.90 6.25
CA CYS A 109 -4.52 17.24 5.57
C CYS A 109 -4.63 17.05 4.06
N VAL A 110 -5.15 15.90 3.63
CA VAL A 110 -5.29 15.56 2.21
C VAL A 110 -6.24 16.54 1.53
N THR A 111 -7.39 16.83 2.14
CA THR A 111 -8.38 17.78 1.61
C THR A 111 -7.79 19.19 1.47
N HIS A 112 -7.19 19.74 2.52
CA HIS A 112 -6.58 21.07 2.48
C HIS A 112 -5.41 21.15 1.48
N MET A 113 -4.56 20.12 1.44
CA MET A 113 -3.42 20.11 0.53
C MET A 113 -3.79 19.81 -0.92
N MET A 114 -4.94 19.17 -1.18
CA MET A 114 -5.47 19.00 -2.53
C MET A 114 -5.85 20.35 -3.14
N GLU A 115 -6.55 21.21 -2.40
CA GLU A 115 -6.88 22.57 -2.84
C GLU A 115 -5.60 23.39 -3.10
N HIS A 116 -4.61 23.27 -2.20
CA HIS A 116 -3.31 23.93 -2.39
C HIS A 116 -2.57 23.39 -3.63
N ASP A 117 -2.55 22.08 -3.86
CA ASP A 117 -1.94 21.48 -5.05
C ASP A 117 -2.66 21.94 -6.33
N GLN A 118 -3.99 22.07 -6.33
CA GLN A 118 -4.74 22.56 -7.50
C GLN A 118 -4.36 24.01 -7.83
N ASN A 119 -4.28 24.88 -6.81
CA ASN A 119 -4.10 26.32 -6.97
C ASN A 119 -2.63 26.77 -7.01
N SER A 120 -1.68 25.93 -6.57
CA SER A 120 -0.27 26.29 -6.51
C SER A 120 0.53 25.75 -7.70
N LYS A 121 1.64 26.43 -7.99
CA LYS A 121 2.67 25.96 -8.94
C LYS A 121 3.45 24.75 -8.40
N ARG A 122 3.38 24.47 -7.10
CA ARG A 122 4.08 23.34 -6.45
C ARG A 122 3.09 22.19 -6.31
N LYS A 123 2.94 21.40 -7.36
CA LYS A 123 2.17 20.17 -7.32
C LYS A 123 2.80 19.19 -6.33
N TYR A 124 1.97 18.37 -5.69
CA TYR A 124 2.36 17.26 -4.80
C TYR A 124 2.98 17.66 -3.45
N ALA A 125 2.75 18.89 -2.99
CA ALA A 125 3.17 19.31 -1.66
C ALA A 125 2.52 18.45 -0.57
N ARG A 126 1.35 17.84 -0.86
CA ARG A 126 0.66 16.91 0.04
C ARG A 126 1.49 15.70 0.48
N LEU A 127 2.39 15.17 -0.37
CA LEU A 127 3.27 14.06 0.02
C LEU A 127 4.25 14.43 1.14
N GLN A 128 4.67 15.69 1.18
CA GLN A 128 5.52 16.17 2.25
C GLN A 128 4.70 16.49 3.49
N GLN A 129 3.64 17.29 3.33
CA GLN A 129 2.89 17.87 4.45
C GLN A 129 2.04 16.84 5.18
N CYS A 130 1.46 15.87 4.48
CA CYS A 130 0.62 14.85 5.09
C CYS A 130 1.40 13.64 5.60
N LYS A 131 2.74 13.63 5.50
CA LYS A 131 3.55 12.50 5.98
C LYS A 131 3.38 12.23 7.48
N PRO A 132 3.45 13.21 8.40
CA PRO A 132 3.26 12.94 9.82
C PRO A 132 1.90 12.32 10.17
N PRO A 133 0.73 12.89 9.76
CA PRO A 133 -0.56 12.26 10.05
C PRO A 133 -0.71 10.91 9.33
N TRP A 134 -0.19 10.76 8.11
CA TRP A 134 -0.22 9.50 7.36
C TRP A 134 0.47 8.35 8.10
N VAL A 135 1.73 8.54 8.50
CA VAL A 135 2.50 7.49 9.21
C VAL A 135 1.83 7.11 10.53
N ALA A 136 1.27 8.10 11.22
CA ALA A 136 0.50 7.90 12.45
C ALA A 136 -0.74 7.02 12.21
N PHE A 137 -1.53 7.33 11.18
CA PHE A 137 -2.72 6.58 10.79
C PHE A 137 -2.39 5.16 10.33
N GLN A 138 -1.41 5.01 9.42
CA GLN A 138 -0.99 3.72 8.87
C GLN A 138 -0.56 2.74 9.97
N ARG A 139 0.18 3.24 10.99
CA ARG A 139 0.57 2.44 12.16
C ARG A 139 -0.63 2.00 12.99
N CYS A 140 -1.60 2.89 13.21
CA CYS A 140 -2.83 2.57 13.93
C CYS A 140 -3.61 1.45 13.24
N VAL A 141 -3.89 1.60 11.96
CA VAL A 141 -4.63 0.61 11.16
C VAL A 141 -3.89 -0.72 11.12
N SER A 142 -2.57 -0.70 10.89
CA SER A 142 -1.76 -1.91 10.88
C SER A 142 -1.83 -2.69 12.20
N PHE A 143 -1.84 -1.98 13.33
CA PHE A 143 -1.97 -2.61 14.65
C PHE A 143 -3.39 -3.13 14.92
N ARG A 144 -4.40 -2.33 14.58
CA ARG A 144 -5.83 -2.70 14.67
C ARG A 144 -6.11 -3.98 13.88
N ASP A 145 -5.72 -4.00 12.62
CA ASP A 145 -5.97 -5.13 11.72
C ASP A 145 -5.26 -6.41 12.19
N LYS A 146 -4.00 -6.30 12.64
CA LYS A 146 -3.27 -7.43 13.24
C LYS A 146 -3.98 -7.98 14.48
N THR A 147 -4.63 -7.13 15.26
CA THR A 147 -5.42 -7.55 16.43
C THR A 147 -6.67 -8.30 15.99
N ILE A 148 -7.44 -7.72 15.05
CA ILE A 148 -8.65 -8.36 14.49
C ILE A 148 -8.32 -9.72 13.88
N LEU A 149 -7.29 -9.80 13.03
CA LEU A 149 -6.88 -11.05 12.36
C LEU A 149 -6.42 -12.11 13.36
N ARG A 150 -5.79 -11.71 14.46
CA ARG A 150 -5.40 -12.64 15.54
C ARG A 150 -6.62 -13.22 16.24
N ASP A 151 -7.59 -12.39 16.59
CA ASP A 151 -8.80 -12.84 17.29
C ASP A 151 -9.70 -13.66 16.38
N LEU A 152 -9.80 -13.27 15.11
CA LEU A 152 -10.45 -14.06 14.07
C LEU A 152 -9.78 -15.42 13.90
N SER A 153 -8.45 -15.49 13.86
CA SER A 153 -7.75 -16.78 13.75
C SER A 153 -8.03 -17.71 14.93
N LYS A 154 -8.09 -17.17 16.16
CA LYS A 154 -8.44 -17.98 17.35
C LYS A 154 -9.86 -18.52 17.26
N TRP A 155 -10.80 -17.66 16.86
CA TRP A 155 -12.20 -18.04 16.67
C TRP A 155 -12.34 -19.10 15.57
N GLU A 156 -11.70 -18.90 14.42
CA GLU A 156 -11.80 -19.82 13.27
C GLU A 156 -11.26 -21.21 13.60
N VAL A 157 -10.14 -21.30 14.34
CA VAL A 157 -9.60 -22.60 14.77
C VAL A 157 -10.61 -23.37 15.62
N THR A 158 -11.24 -22.70 16.60
CA THR A 158 -12.26 -23.34 17.45
C THR A 158 -13.53 -23.67 16.66
N HIS A 159 -13.97 -22.78 15.77
CA HIS A 159 -15.17 -22.98 14.95
C HIS A 159 -14.98 -24.15 13.99
N VAL A 160 -13.89 -24.18 13.22
CA VAL A 160 -13.63 -25.26 12.26
C VAL A 160 -13.44 -26.61 12.96
N ALA A 161 -12.92 -26.63 14.18
CA ALA A 161 -12.79 -27.85 14.98
C ALA A 161 -14.13 -28.42 15.47
N SER A 162 -15.18 -27.59 15.62
CA SER A 162 -16.51 -28.04 16.05
C SER A 162 -17.42 -28.49 14.89
N LEU A 163 -17.03 -28.20 13.64
CA LEU A 163 -17.78 -28.60 12.45
C LEU A 163 -17.63 -30.09 12.13
N SER A 164 -18.65 -30.66 11.47
CA SER A 164 -18.55 -32.00 10.91
C SER A 164 -17.52 -32.05 9.76
N PRO A 165 -16.97 -33.23 9.41
CA PRO A 165 -15.97 -33.33 8.33
C PRO A 165 -16.43 -32.74 6.99
N SER A 166 -17.70 -32.91 6.62
CA SER A 166 -18.26 -32.35 5.39
C SER A 166 -18.38 -30.82 5.45
N GLN A 167 -18.85 -30.28 6.57
CA GLN A 167 -18.96 -28.83 6.80
C GLN A 167 -17.58 -28.17 6.84
N LYS A 168 -16.60 -28.81 7.49
CA LYS A 168 -15.21 -28.35 7.51
C LYS A 168 -14.61 -28.28 6.10
N ALA A 169 -14.82 -29.31 5.28
CA ALA A 169 -14.35 -29.31 3.90
C ALA A 169 -15.00 -28.18 3.08
N ALA A 170 -16.31 -27.98 3.22
CA ALA A 170 -17.03 -26.91 2.56
C ALA A 170 -16.54 -25.51 2.98
N TYR A 171 -16.31 -25.29 4.29
CA TYR A 171 -15.79 -24.02 4.81
C TYR A 171 -14.41 -23.70 4.25
N LEU A 172 -13.49 -24.68 4.25
CA LEU A 172 -12.15 -24.49 3.70
C LEU A 172 -12.17 -24.25 2.19
N GLU A 173 -13.06 -24.93 1.45
CA GLU A 173 -13.16 -24.72 0.01
C GLU A 173 -13.76 -23.35 -0.34
N ASP A 174 -14.74 -22.86 0.41
CA ASP A 174 -15.24 -21.49 0.28
C ASP A 174 -14.14 -20.44 0.51
N LEU A 175 -13.32 -20.62 1.57
CA LEU A 175 -12.17 -19.73 1.80
C LEU A 175 -11.14 -19.77 0.66
N ARG A 176 -10.82 -20.96 0.13
CA ARG A 176 -9.93 -21.08 -1.03
C ARG A 176 -10.53 -20.45 -2.28
N ALA A 177 -11.83 -20.61 -2.51
CA ALA A 177 -12.51 -19.98 -3.64
C ALA A 177 -12.44 -18.45 -3.54
N LYS A 178 -12.69 -17.89 -2.35
CA LYS A 178 -12.54 -16.45 -2.08
C LYS A 178 -11.10 -15.98 -2.31
N GLN A 179 -10.10 -16.74 -1.86
CA GLN A 179 -8.69 -16.42 -2.11
C GLN A 179 -8.39 -16.38 -3.62
N ARG A 180 -8.76 -17.43 -4.37
CA ARG A 180 -8.55 -17.49 -5.82
C ARG A 180 -9.21 -16.32 -6.55
N TYR A 181 -10.43 -15.96 -6.13
CA TYR A 181 -11.13 -14.81 -6.69
C TYR A 181 -10.44 -13.48 -6.35
N ALA A 182 -10.03 -13.28 -5.10
CA ALA A 182 -9.30 -12.08 -4.68
C ALA A 182 -7.99 -11.91 -5.47
N GLU A 183 -7.22 -12.98 -5.65
CA GLU A 183 -6.00 -12.98 -6.47
C GLU A 183 -6.28 -12.70 -7.95
N TYR A 184 -7.36 -13.28 -8.51
CA TYR A 184 -7.80 -13.02 -9.88
C TYR A 184 -8.11 -11.54 -10.10
N VAL A 185 -8.87 -10.93 -9.18
CA VAL A 185 -9.27 -9.52 -9.27
C VAL A 185 -8.06 -8.61 -9.09
N GLN A 186 -7.19 -8.92 -8.12
CA GLN A 186 -5.97 -8.16 -7.88
C GLN A 186 -5.09 -8.07 -9.14
N ARG A 187 -4.91 -9.17 -9.89
CA ARG A 187 -4.10 -9.20 -11.12
C ARG A 187 -4.68 -8.41 -12.29
N ARG A 188 -5.97 -8.05 -12.23
CA ARG A 188 -6.71 -7.34 -13.28
C ARG A 188 -7.11 -5.93 -12.88
N THR A 189 -6.65 -5.47 -11.72
CA THR A 189 -6.92 -4.12 -11.26
C THR A 189 -5.80 -3.22 -11.71
N ASP A 190 -6.10 -2.31 -12.65
CA ASP A 190 -5.12 -1.35 -13.17
C ASP A 190 -4.99 -0.10 -12.28
N ASP A 191 -6.04 0.25 -11.55
CA ASP A 191 -6.03 1.37 -10.60
C ASP A 191 -5.16 1.05 -9.38
N GLU A 192 -4.13 1.85 -9.13
CA GLU A 192 -3.17 1.60 -8.04
C GLU A 192 -3.82 1.61 -6.65
N GLN A 193 -4.78 2.52 -6.42
CA GLN A 193 -5.46 2.64 -5.13
C GLN A 193 -6.32 1.40 -4.84
N GLU A 194 -7.17 1.01 -5.79
CA GLU A 194 -7.97 -0.20 -5.71
C GLU A 194 -7.05 -1.44 -5.63
N GLY A 195 -5.92 -1.43 -6.35
CA GLY A 195 -4.90 -2.49 -6.30
C GLY A 195 -4.35 -2.71 -4.89
N LEU A 196 -4.06 -1.64 -4.14
CA LEU A 196 -3.65 -1.72 -2.73
C LEU A 196 -4.73 -2.35 -1.86
N ARG A 197 -5.99 -1.96 -2.07
CA ARG A 197 -7.13 -2.52 -1.32
C ARG A 197 -7.30 -4.01 -1.60
N ARG A 198 -7.26 -4.42 -2.87
CA ARG A 198 -7.38 -5.83 -3.29
C ARG A 198 -6.22 -6.68 -2.80
N LYS A 199 -5.00 -6.13 -2.81
CA LYS A 199 -3.82 -6.78 -2.24
C LYS A 199 -3.99 -7.08 -0.75
N ARG A 200 -4.44 -6.10 0.05
CA ARG A 200 -4.72 -6.29 1.48
C ARG A 200 -5.77 -7.37 1.72
N GLU A 201 -6.82 -7.41 0.90
CA GLU A 201 -7.87 -8.45 0.97
C GLU A 201 -7.30 -9.86 0.69
N ALA A 202 -6.51 -10.01 -0.37
CA ALA A 202 -5.87 -11.27 -0.73
C ALA A 202 -4.89 -11.75 0.36
N GLU A 203 -4.06 -10.86 0.90
CA GLU A 203 -3.11 -11.16 1.99
C GLU A 203 -3.83 -11.62 3.27
N ASN A 204 -4.95 -11.00 3.61
CA ASN A 204 -5.76 -11.40 4.76
C ASN A 204 -6.36 -12.81 4.59
N LEU A 205 -6.88 -13.13 3.39
CA LEU A 205 -7.42 -14.47 3.08
C LEU A 205 -6.32 -15.53 3.10
N ALA A 206 -5.15 -15.24 2.53
CA ALA A 206 -4.00 -16.13 2.55
C ALA A 206 -3.53 -16.41 3.99
N LEU A 207 -3.49 -15.39 4.85
CA LEU A 207 -3.13 -15.54 6.27
C LEU A 207 -4.13 -16.44 7.01
N ARG A 208 -5.43 -16.27 6.78
CA ARG A 208 -6.47 -17.09 7.39
C ARG A 208 -6.34 -18.57 7.01
N LEU A 209 -6.18 -18.86 5.72
CA LEU A 209 -5.97 -20.22 5.24
C LEU A 209 -4.69 -20.84 5.80
N LYS A 210 -3.60 -20.08 5.89
CA LYS A 210 -2.36 -20.53 6.51
C LYS A 210 -2.55 -20.93 7.97
N ASN A 211 -3.32 -20.16 8.74
CA ASN A 211 -3.56 -20.44 10.15
C ASN A 211 -4.47 -21.65 10.39
N LEU A 212 -5.30 -22.02 9.41
CA LEU A 212 -6.17 -23.21 9.46
C LEU A 212 -5.51 -24.48 8.90
N ALA A 213 -4.37 -24.36 8.24
CA ALA A 213 -3.60 -25.48 7.69
C ALA A 213 -2.56 -26.06 8.69
N ASN A 214 -2.30 -25.35 9.79
CA ASN A 214 -1.46 -25.79 10.92
C ASN A 214 -2.32 -26.44 12.01
#